data_AF-A0A804NU41-F1
#
_entry.id   AF-A0A804NU41-F1
#
_cell.length_a   1.000
_cell.length_b   1.000
_cell.length_c   1.000
_cell.angle_alpha   90.00
_cell.angle_beta   90.00
_cell.angle_gamma   90.00
#
_symmetry.space_group_name_H-M   'P 1'
#
loop_
_entity.id
_entity.type
_entity.pdbx_description
1 polymer ?
#
loop_
_entity_poly.entity_id
_entity_poly.type
_entity_poly.pdbx_seq_one_letter_code
_entity_poly.pdbx_strand_id
1 'polypeptide(L)'
;MDRWTGVVYVPLSRGGPLFRVAASLLLSPAKTLAVPRVNAILFTGDRVRGTGDPVIERLSDAAHLAGVLAGKLPGEANAWVVDAARFAGPFAVYRELVPTVDAAGDPKGYDPTGFPAAAGVANILARSIGELQKNHRIVA
;
A
#
# COMPACT_ATOMS: atom_id res chain seq x y z
N MET A 1 4.37 -14.02 16.76
CA MET A 1 3.13 -13.23 16.71
C MET A 1 2.31 -13.71 15.54
N ASP A 2 0.99 -13.80 15.73
CA ASP A 2 0.09 -14.06 14.62
C ASP A 2 0.02 -12.84 13.70
N ARG A 3 -0.38 -13.03 12.43
CA ARG A 3 -0.40 -11.95 11.44
C ARG A 3 -1.64 -12.03 10.57
N TRP A 4 -2.29 -10.90 10.39
CA TRP A 4 -3.31 -10.75 9.36
C TRP A 4 -2.61 -10.49 8.02
N THR A 5 -2.99 -11.22 6.97
CA THR A 5 -2.55 -10.94 5.61
C THR A 5 -3.76 -10.82 4.70
N GLY A 6 -3.81 -9.78 3.90
CA GLY A 6 -4.90 -9.57 2.98
C GLY A 6 -4.76 -8.27 2.20
N VAL A 7 -5.85 -7.91 1.53
CA VAL A 7 -5.93 -6.74 0.66
C VAL A 7 -7.11 -5.88 1.07
N VAL A 8 -6.89 -4.58 1.15
CA VAL A 8 -7.93 -3.56 1.33
C VAL A 8 -7.93 -2.58 0.17
N TYR A 9 -9.11 -2.01 -0.09
CA TYR A 9 -9.31 -1.02 -1.14
C TYR A 9 -9.69 0.29 -0.48
N VAL A 10 -8.86 1.32 -0.64
CA VAL A 10 -9.03 2.59 0.10
C VAL A 10 -9.16 3.79 -0.84
N PRO A 11 -10.18 4.66 -0.66
CA PRO A 11 -10.27 5.92 -1.41
C PRO A 11 -9.37 6.97 -0.75
N LEU A 12 -8.48 7.66 -1.49
CA LEU A 12 -7.67 8.75 -0.92
C LEU A 12 -8.31 10.13 -1.04
N SER A 13 -9.16 10.32 -2.04
CA SER A 13 -9.93 11.54 -2.29
C SER A 13 -11.39 11.18 -2.56
N ARG A 14 -12.31 12.13 -2.33
CA ARG A 14 -13.74 11.92 -2.65
C ARG A 14 -13.89 11.78 -4.17
N GLY A 15 -14.50 10.68 -4.61
CA GLY A 15 -14.71 10.38 -6.02
C GLY A 15 -13.44 9.94 -6.79
N GLY A 16 -12.30 9.76 -6.10
CA GLY A 16 -11.08 9.23 -6.70
C GLY A 16 -11.09 7.69 -6.83
N PRO A 17 -10.14 7.12 -7.60
CA PRO A 17 -9.96 5.68 -7.69
C PRO A 17 -9.56 5.09 -6.34
N LEU A 18 -9.93 3.82 -6.13
CA LEU A 18 -9.51 3.08 -4.96
C LEU A 18 -8.07 2.60 -5.12
N PHE A 19 -7.27 2.79 -4.08
CA PHE A 19 -5.96 2.18 -3.95
C PHE A 19 -6.12 0.77 -3.45
N ARG A 20 -5.54 -0.19 -4.17
CA ARG A 20 -5.40 -1.56 -3.70
C ARG A 20 -4.15 -1.63 -2.82
N VAL A 21 -4.33 -1.95 -1.55
CA VAL A 21 -3.25 -2.05 -0.57
C VAL A 21 -3.25 -3.46 -0.01
N ALA A 22 -2.23 -4.24 -0.36
CA ALA A 22 -1.97 -5.50 0.31
C ALA A 22 -1.16 -5.24 1.57
N ALA A 23 -1.45 -5.97 2.63
CA ALA A 23 -0.76 -5.79 3.89
C ALA A 23 -0.61 -7.09 4.64
N SER A 24 0.45 -7.14 5.42
CA SER A 24 0.78 -8.23 6.31
C SER A 24 1.11 -7.61 7.66
N LEU A 25 0.18 -7.72 8.61
CA LEU A 25 0.10 -6.92 9.83
C LEU A 25 0.16 -7.80 11.07
N LEU A 26 0.85 -7.34 12.10
CA LEU A 26 0.94 -8.01 13.38
C LEU A 26 -0.39 -8.02 14.10
N LEU A 27 -0.70 -9.16 14.71
CA LEU A 27 -1.81 -9.32 15.63
C LEU A 27 -1.30 -9.49 17.05
N SER A 28 -1.99 -8.84 17.97
CA SER A 28 -1.85 -9.07 19.41
C SER A 28 -2.36 -10.47 19.78
N PRO A 29 -2.06 -10.97 21.00
CA PRO A 29 -2.66 -12.20 21.50
C PRO A 29 -4.20 -12.18 21.50
N ALA A 30 -4.80 -10.99 21.65
CA ALA A 30 -6.25 -10.77 21.59
C ALA A 30 -6.81 -10.75 20.15
N LYS A 31 -5.99 -11.09 19.14
CA LYS A 31 -6.34 -11.05 17.70
C LYS A 31 -6.74 -9.66 17.22
N THR A 32 -6.15 -8.63 17.82
CA THR A 32 -6.34 -7.23 17.47
C THR A 32 -5.10 -6.68 16.76
N LEU A 33 -5.20 -5.57 16.03
CA LEU A 33 -4.03 -4.98 15.36
C LEU A 33 -2.99 -4.55 16.42
N ALA A 34 -1.77 -5.09 16.32
CA ALA A 34 -0.66 -4.70 17.18
C ALA A 34 0.10 -3.50 16.62
N VAL A 35 0.68 -2.69 17.51
CA VAL A 35 1.56 -1.58 17.14
C VAL A 35 2.91 -2.16 16.69
N PRO A 36 3.32 -1.95 15.43
CA PRO A 36 4.62 -2.44 14.97
C PRO A 36 5.75 -1.54 15.44
N ARG A 37 6.97 -2.09 15.54
CA ARG A 37 8.20 -1.30 15.70
C ARG A 37 8.61 -0.60 14.42
N VAL A 38 8.26 -1.18 13.27
CA VAL A 38 8.58 -0.63 11.95
C VAL A 38 7.46 -0.93 10.95
N ASN A 39 7.23 0.02 10.04
CA ASN A 39 6.37 -0.19 8.87
C ASN A 39 7.25 -0.18 7.62
N ALA A 40 7.27 -1.28 6.88
CA ALA A 40 7.82 -1.30 5.53
C ALA A 40 6.71 -1.04 4.51
N ILE A 41 6.99 -0.14 3.59
CA ILE A 41 6.02 0.31 2.59
C ILE A 41 6.69 0.17 1.23
N LEU A 42 6.13 -0.70 0.39
CA LEU A 42 6.53 -0.90 -0.99
C LEU A 42 5.47 -0.32 -1.91
N PHE A 43 5.88 0.53 -2.84
CA PHE A 43 5.04 0.99 -3.94
C PHE A 43 5.35 0.13 -5.16
N THR A 44 4.34 -0.54 -5.72
CA THR A 44 4.55 -1.39 -6.90
C THR A 44 4.66 -0.53 -8.16
N GLY A 45 5.63 -0.88 -9.00
CA GLY A 45 5.84 -0.23 -10.28
C GLY A 45 4.95 -0.82 -11.37
N ASP A 46 5.50 -0.83 -12.57
CA ASP A 46 4.85 -1.23 -13.80
C ASP A 46 4.21 -2.62 -13.73
N ARG A 47 3.10 -2.78 -14.47
CA ARG A 47 2.40 -4.08 -14.54
C ARG A 47 3.16 -5.04 -15.44
N VAL A 48 3.88 -5.97 -14.81
CA VAL A 48 4.52 -7.13 -15.46
C VAL A 48 3.81 -8.42 -15.05
N ARG A 49 2.53 -8.55 -15.43
CA ARG A 49 1.71 -9.76 -15.20
C ARG A 49 1.33 -10.44 -16.51
N GLY A 50 1.01 -11.73 -16.46
CA GLY A 50 0.59 -12.49 -17.64
C GLY A 50 1.75 -12.88 -18.55
N THR A 51 2.94 -12.99 -17.97
CA THR A 51 4.16 -13.46 -18.65
C THR A 51 4.21 -14.98 -18.75
N GLY A 52 3.48 -15.68 -17.86
CA GLY A 52 3.52 -17.14 -17.74
C GLY A 52 4.72 -17.66 -16.93
N ASP A 53 5.66 -16.80 -16.56
CA ASP A 53 6.76 -17.15 -15.67
C ASP A 53 6.29 -17.16 -14.20
N PRO A 54 6.43 -18.30 -13.48
CA PRO A 54 5.88 -18.43 -12.13
C PRO A 54 6.56 -17.53 -11.09
N VAL A 55 7.81 -17.12 -11.31
CA VAL A 55 8.50 -16.17 -10.42
C VAL A 55 7.93 -14.77 -10.64
N ILE A 56 7.77 -14.35 -11.89
CA ILE A 56 7.23 -13.04 -12.24
C ILE A 56 5.78 -12.90 -11.77
N GLU A 57 4.94 -13.92 -11.97
CA GLU A 57 3.55 -13.87 -11.49
C GLU A 57 3.47 -13.76 -9.96
N ARG A 58 4.34 -14.47 -9.22
CA ARG A 58 4.40 -14.33 -7.74
C ARG A 58 4.88 -12.96 -7.30
N LEU A 59 5.89 -12.40 -7.96
CA LEU A 59 6.38 -11.05 -7.67
C LEU A 59 5.39 -9.96 -8.10
N SER A 60 4.40 -10.30 -8.93
CA SER A 60 3.30 -9.41 -9.30
C SER A 60 2.12 -9.47 -8.32
N ASP A 61 2.10 -10.42 -7.39
CA ASP A 61 1.07 -10.50 -6.36
C ASP A 61 1.47 -9.68 -5.12
N ALA A 62 0.80 -8.54 -4.93
CA ALA A 62 1.03 -7.66 -3.80
C ALA A 62 0.85 -8.35 -2.42
N ALA A 63 -0.06 -9.32 -2.30
CA ALA A 63 -0.26 -10.04 -1.02
C ALA A 63 0.92 -10.98 -0.73
N HIS A 64 1.41 -11.67 -1.77
CA HIS A 64 2.64 -12.45 -1.67
C HIS A 64 3.82 -11.56 -1.29
N LEU A 65 4.00 -10.42 -1.95
CA LEU A 65 5.05 -9.46 -1.63
C LEU A 65 4.97 -8.95 -0.19
N ALA A 66 3.77 -8.65 0.32
CA ALA A 66 3.60 -8.20 1.70
C ALA A 66 4.06 -9.26 2.71
N GLY A 67 3.75 -10.54 2.45
CA GLY A 67 4.22 -11.66 3.26
C GLY A 67 5.75 -11.82 3.20
N VAL A 68 6.33 -11.74 2.00
CA VAL A 68 7.79 -11.81 1.80
C VAL A 68 8.52 -10.68 2.53
N LEU A 69 8.03 -9.44 2.42
CA LEU A 69 8.62 -8.27 3.09
C LEU A 69 8.56 -8.43 4.60
N ALA A 70 7.39 -8.81 5.14
CA ALA A 70 7.23 -9.04 6.57
C ALA A 70 8.17 -10.13 7.10
N GLY A 71 8.40 -11.20 6.34
CA GLY A 71 9.29 -12.29 6.73
C GLY A 71 10.78 -11.95 6.63
N LYS A 72 11.16 -10.97 5.81
CA LYS A 72 12.56 -10.55 5.64
C LYS A 72 13.01 -9.48 6.63
N LEU A 73 12.08 -8.75 7.23
CA LEU A 73 12.39 -7.66 8.15
C LEU A 73 12.51 -8.19 9.59
N PRO A 74 13.56 -7.79 10.33
CA PRO A 74 13.73 -8.23 11.71
C PRO A 74 12.66 -7.61 12.62
N GLY A 75 12.24 -8.38 13.63
CA GLY A 75 11.37 -7.92 14.70
C GLY A 75 9.91 -7.76 14.32
N GLU A 76 9.22 -6.88 15.05
CA GLU A 76 7.79 -6.59 14.91
C GLU A 76 7.54 -5.60 13.78
N ALA A 77 7.72 -6.06 12.53
CA ALA A 77 7.44 -5.28 11.34
C ALA A 77 6.03 -5.51 10.80
N ASN A 78 5.35 -4.43 10.39
CA ASN A 78 4.24 -4.49 9.45
C ASN A 78 4.75 -4.24 8.03
N ALA A 79 4.15 -4.90 7.05
CA ALA A 79 4.48 -4.71 5.64
C ALA A 79 3.24 -4.28 4.87
N TRP A 80 3.41 -3.27 4.02
CA TRP A 80 2.38 -2.67 3.19
C TRP A 80 2.87 -2.64 1.76
N VAL A 81 2.05 -3.11 0.82
CA VAL A 81 2.32 -3.07 -0.62
C VAL A 81 1.18 -2.30 -1.26
N VAL A 82 1.51 -1.11 -1.76
CA VAL A 82 0.56 -0.16 -2.33
C VAL A 82 0.63 -0.25 -3.84
N ASP A 83 -0.45 -0.76 -4.45
CA ASP A 83 -0.56 -0.74 -5.89
C ASP A 83 -0.84 0.66 -6.41
N ALA A 84 -0.29 0.97 -7.59
CA ALA A 84 -0.63 2.19 -8.29
C ALA A 84 -2.14 2.22 -8.59
N ALA A 85 -2.81 3.30 -8.18
CA ALA A 85 -4.25 3.47 -8.41
C ALA A 85 -4.59 3.64 -9.89
N ARG A 86 -3.62 4.08 -10.70
CA ARG A 86 -3.77 4.25 -12.15
C ARG A 86 -2.46 3.88 -12.84
N PHE A 87 -2.59 3.48 -14.10
CA PHE A 87 -1.46 3.25 -15.00
C PHE A 87 -1.62 4.12 -16.24
N ALA A 88 -0.53 4.71 -16.71
CA ALA A 88 -0.44 5.39 -17.98
C ALA A 88 0.31 4.47 -18.96
N GLY A 89 -0.42 3.54 -19.59
CA GLY A 89 0.22 2.43 -20.30
C GLY A 89 0.85 1.43 -19.32
N PRO A 90 2.11 0.99 -19.53
CA PRO A 90 2.78 0.09 -18.59
C PRO A 90 3.19 0.78 -17.28
N PHE A 91 3.22 2.12 -17.26
CA PHE A 91 3.80 2.89 -16.15
C PHE A 91 2.86 3.09 -14.98
N ALA A 92 3.36 2.83 -13.77
CA ALA A 92 2.65 3.11 -12.51
C ALA A 92 2.53 4.62 -12.25
N VAL A 93 1.32 5.09 -11.89
CA VAL A 93 1.06 6.50 -11.58
C VAL A 93 0.43 6.65 -10.20
N TYR A 94 1.09 7.42 -9.33
CA TYR A 94 0.67 7.77 -7.97
C TYR A 94 0.32 9.26 -7.87
N ARG A 95 -0.58 9.74 -8.73
CA ARG A 95 -0.90 11.17 -8.83
C ARG A 95 -1.35 11.78 -7.49
N GLU A 96 -1.99 11.00 -6.62
CA GLU A 96 -2.44 11.44 -5.29
C GLU A 96 -1.27 11.68 -4.31
N LEU A 97 -0.06 11.23 -4.65
CA LEU A 97 1.18 11.51 -3.91
C LEU A 97 1.99 12.66 -4.52
N VAL A 98 1.56 13.17 -5.69
CA VAL A 98 2.21 14.27 -6.41
C VAL A 98 1.36 15.53 -6.21
N PRO A 99 1.96 16.67 -5.78
CA PRO A 99 1.21 17.82 -5.27
C PRO A 99 0.28 18.45 -6.31
N THR A 100 0.76 18.63 -7.55
CA THR A 100 -0.06 19.10 -8.67
C THR A 100 0.52 18.55 -9.97
N VAL A 101 -0.35 17.96 -10.78
CA VAL A 101 0.00 17.52 -12.14
C VAL A 101 -0.72 18.36 -13.18
N ASP A 102 -0.15 18.49 -14.36
CA ASP A 102 -0.81 19.12 -15.50
C ASP A 102 -1.86 18.19 -16.15
N ALA A 103 -2.37 18.58 -17.32
CA ALA A 103 -3.36 17.79 -18.05
C ALA A 103 -2.80 16.46 -18.58
N ALA A 104 -1.48 16.36 -18.77
CA ALA A 104 -0.80 15.14 -19.21
C ALA A 104 -0.44 14.22 -18.03
N GLY A 105 -0.43 14.75 -16.80
CA GLY A 105 -0.05 14.02 -15.60
C GLY A 105 1.36 14.33 -15.11
N ASP A 106 2.03 15.31 -15.72
CA ASP A 106 3.39 15.71 -15.36
C ASP A 106 3.37 16.60 -14.10
N PRO A 107 4.28 16.40 -13.13
CA PRO A 107 4.37 17.27 -11.96
C PRO A 107 4.63 18.73 -12.38
N LYS A 108 3.78 19.66 -11.95
CA LYS A 108 3.93 21.09 -12.28
C LYS A 108 5.14 21.76 -11.62
N GLY A 109 5.71 21.12 -10.60
CA GLY A 109 6.87 21.62 -9.86
C GLY A 109 7.08 20.88 -8.55
N TYR A 110 8.27 21.06 -7.98
CA TYR A 110 8.61 20.57 -6.64
C TYR A 110 8.55 21.73 -5.65
N ASP A 111 7.78 21.55 -4.56
CA ASP A 111 7.80 22.46 -3.41
C ASP A 111 8.57 21.77 -2.27
N PRO A 112 9.75 22.27 -1.87
CA PRO A 112 10.55 21.67 -0.81
C PRO A 112 9.93 21.79 0.58
N THR A 113 8.92 22.67 0.76
CA THR A 113 8.21 22.87 2.02
C THR A 113 6.95 22.01 2.13
N GLY A 114 6.50 21.44 1.01
CA GLY A 114 5.37 20.52 0.97
C GLY A 114 5.78 19.07 1.29
N PHE A 115 4.88 18.33 1.93
CA PHE A 115 5.04 16.88 2.17
C PHE A 115 3.93 16.05 1.52
N PRO A 116 3.57 16.27 0.24
CA PRO A 116 2.44 15.60 -0.41
C PRO A 116 2.59 14.07 -0.40
N ALA A 117 3.81 13.57 -0.61
CA ALA A 117 4.09 12.14 -0.55
C ALA A 117 3.90 11.59 0.87
N ALA A 118 4.49 12.22 1.90
CA ALA A 118 4.36 11.73 3.27
C ALA A 118 2.93 11.84 3.80
N ALA A 119 2.23 12.94 3.52
CA ALA A 119 0.82 13.12 3.84
C ALA A 119 -0.06 12.09 3.12
N GLY A 120 0.23 11.83 1.84
CA GLY A 120 -0.45 10.80 1.05
C GLY A 120 -0.22 9.39 1.59
N VAL A 121 1.03 9.04 1.94
CA VAL A 121 1.38 7.75 2.57
C VAL A 121 0.64 7.61 3.91
N ALA A 122 0.68 8.62 4.77
CA ALA A 122 -0.02 8.61 6.05
C ALA A 122 -1.53 8.42 5.87
N ASN A 123 -2.13 9.09 4.88
CA ASN A 123 -3.55 8.97 4.55
C ASN A 123 -3.89 7.56 4.02
N ILE A 124 -3.06 6.95 3.17
CA ILE A 124 -3.21 5.56 2.71
C ILE A 124 -3.25 4.61 3.90
N LEU A 125 -2.27 4.71 4.79
CA LEU A 125 -2.16 3.80 5.94
C LEU A 125 -3.32 4.00 6.92
N ALA A 126 -3.63 5.25 7.28
CA ALA A 126 -4.72 5.56 8.20
C ALA A 126 -6.08 5.03 7.69
N ARG A 127 -6.37 5.23 6.40
CA ARG A 127 -7.59 4.70 5.79
C ARG A 127 -7.58 3.18 5.70
N SER A 128 -6.44 2.57 5.41
CA SER A 128 -6.31 1.11 5.36
C SER A 128 -6.59 0.48 6.72
N ILE A 129 -6.04 1.04 7.79
CA ILE A 129 -6.32 0.61 9.17
C ILE A 129 -7.80 0.82 9.50
N GLY A 130 -8.37 1.97 9.16
CA GLY A 130 -9.79 2.25 9.39
C GLY A 130 -10.72 1.26 8.67
N GLU A 131 -10.41 0.88 7.43
CA GLU A 131 -11.18 -0.12 6.69
C GLU A 131 -11.05 -1.53 7.28
N LEU A 132 -9.89 -1.89 7.86
CA LEU A 132 -9.72 -3.16 8.57
C LEU A 132 -10.55 -3.22 9.85
N GLN A 133 -10.60 -2.10 10.60
CA GLN A 133 -11.35 -1.99 11.84
C GLN A 133 -12.88 -2.02 11.60
N LYS A 134 -13.37 -1.35 10.56
CA LYS A 134 -14.82 -1.33 10.22
C LYS A 134 -15.35 -2.70 9.80
N ASN A 135 -14.56 -3.45 9.04
CA ASN A 135 -15.02 -4.72 8.47
C ASN A 135 -15.01 -5.89 9.48
N HIS A 136 -14.80 -5.62 10.77
CA HIS A 136 -14.68 -6.63 11.85
C HIS A 136 -13.68 -7.76 11.55
N ARG A 137 -12.76 -7.56 10.59
CA ARG A 137 -11.77 -8.58 10.20
C ARG A 137 -10.67 -8.71 11.24
N ILE A 138 -10.55 -7.72 12.13
CA ILE A 138 -9.63 -7.64 13.25
C ILE A 138 -10.32 -6.74 14.30
N VAL A 139 -10.78 -7.30 15.42
CA VAL A 139 -11.43 -6.53 16.51
C VAL A 139 -10.34 -5.71 17.23
N ALA A 140 -10.66 -4.55 17.79
CA ALA A 140 -9.71 -3.73 18.58
C ALA A 140 -9.73 -4.14 20.06
#